data_AF-A0A835FUQ7-F1
#
_entry.id   AF-A0A835FUQ7-F1
#
_cell.length_a   1.000
_cell.length_b   1.000
_cell.length_c   1.000
_cell.angle_alpha   90.00
_cell.angle_beta   90.00
_cell.angle_gamma   90.00
#
_symmetry.space_group_name_H-M   'P 1'
#
loop_
_entity.id
_entity.type
_entity.pdbx_description
1 polymer ?
#
loop_
_entity_poly.entity_id
_entity_poly.type
_entity_poly.pdbx_seq_one_letter_code
_entity_poly.pdbx_strand_id
1 'polypeptide(L)'
;MEAPTVEDELAPEEATSVMDWSELPLDALASVFGKLGAIEILMSAGLVCRSWLVAAMVPELWRSVVMAHKVVENMDYDALTAMAKVAVDRSGGQLEVFVGKLFVTDELLKYIGDRSPAMKAVGLISCEDVSNEGFTEVVAKCPLLEDLMLLQCDNQLGSEALGVATMHGLRSLALIGTNITNDELAFVLDSCPHLEVLDLRGCFKIVVDDALRARCAAIKSLMLPR
;
A
#
# COMPACT_ATOMS: atom_id res chain seq x y z
N MET A 1 16.71 -71.37 41.76
CA MET A 1 17.88 -70.87 41.01
C MET A 1 17.32 -70.25 39.74
N GLU A 2 16.83 -69.02 39.85
CA GLU A 2 17.59 -67.76 39.67
C GLU A 2 17.93 -67.50 38.19
N ALA A 3 17.46 -66.33 37.71
CA ALA A 3 17.70 -65.76 36.37
C ALA A 3 19.13 -65.17 36.24
N PRO A 4 19.55 -64.68 35.06
CA PRO A 4 19.25 -63.28 34.68
C PRO A 4 18.82 -63.15 33.20
N THR A 5 17.73 -62.45 32.85
CA THR A 5 17.61 -60.99 32.60
C THR A 5 18.64 -60.43 31.61
N VAL A 6 18.19 -60.19 30.37
CA VAL A 6 18.64 -59.05 29.58
C VAL A 6 17.39 -58.27 29.23
N GLU A 7 17.08 -57.31 30.11
CA GLU A 7 16.19 -56.21 29.81
C GLU A 7 16.91 -55.35 28.77
N ASP A 8 16.41 -55.36 27.54
CA ASP A 8 16.78 -54.36 26.55
C ASP A 8 16.00 -53.09 26.94
N GLU A 9 16.61 -52.27 27.79
CA GLU A 9 16.15 -50.91 28.08
C GLU A 9 16.14 -50.12 26.76
N LEU A 10 14.98 -50.12 26.09
CA LEU A 10 14.62 -49.08 25.15
C LEU A 10 14.65 -47.75 25.93
N ALA A 11 15.74 -47.01 25.77
CA ALA A 11 15.86 -45.63 26.20
C ALA A 11 14.60 -44.86 25.76
N PRO A 12 14.06 -43.95 26.60
CA PRO A 12 12.92 -43.16 26.20
C PRO A 12 13.33 -42.34 24.98
N GLU A 13 12.60 -42.51 23.86
CA GLU A 13 12.71 -41.61 22.72
C GLU A 13 12.65 -40.19 23.26
N GLU A 14 13.74 -39.43 23.07
CA GLU A 14 13.76 -38.00 23.31
C GLU A 14 12.61 -37.41 22.49
N ALA A 15 11.51 -37.08 23.17
CA ALA A 15 10.44 -36.31 22.59
C ALA A 15 11.07 -34.98 22.17
N THR A 16 11.40 -34.86 20.89
CA THR A 16 11.72 -33.57 20.29
C THR A 16 10.51 -32.71 20.57
N SER A 17 10.61 -31.82 21.56
CA SER A 17 9.55 -30.88 21.88
C SER A 17 9.38 -30.03 20.63
N VAL A 18 8.37 -30.35 19.82
CA VAL A 18 7.97 -29.51 18.70
C VAL A 18 7.58 -28.19 19.35
N MET A 19 8.45 -27.20 19.24
CA MET A 19 8.27 -25.91 19.87
C MET A 19 6.96 -25.32 19.34
N ASP A 20 5.95 -25.19 20.21
CA ASP A 20 4.65 -24.67 19.82
C ASP A 20 4.75 -23.15 19.70
N TRP A 21 4.93 -22.67 18.47
CA TRP A 21 4.98 -21.26 18.14
C TRP A 21 3.68 -20.51 18.44
N SER A 22 2.59 -21.21 18.75
CA SER A 22 1.31 -20.60 19.17
C SER A 22 1.37 -20.01 20.59
N GLU A 23 2.29 -20.48 21.42
CA GLU A 23 2.48 -20.02 22.81
C GLU A 23 3.35 -18.77 22.91
N LEU A 24 3.89 -18.28 21.77
CA LEU A 24 4.65 -17.04 21.76
C LEU A 24 3.79 -15.86 22.26
N PRO A 25 4.37 -14.94 23.04
CA PRO A 25 3.73 -13.69 23.40
C PRO A 25 3.25 -12.90 22.18
N LEU A 26 2.16 -12.16 22.35
CA LEU A 26 1.51 -11.41 21.27
C LEU A 26 2.43 -10.36 20.64
N ASP A 27 3.25 -9.70 21.43
CA ASP A 27 4.25 -8.72 20.98
C ASP A 27 5.36 -9.38 20.14
N ALA A 28 5.79 -10.59 20.49
CA ALA A 28 6.74 -11.37 19.70
C ALA A 28 6.14 -11.77 18.35
N LEU A 29 4.90 -12.30 18.34
CA LEU A 29 4.19 -12.64 17.10
C LEU A 29 3.95 -11.41 16.21
N ALA A 30 3.49 -10.31 16.80
CA ALA A 30 3.28 -9.05 16.08
C ALA A 30 4.61 -8.53 15.50
N SER A 31 5.72 -8.63 16.23
CA SER A 31 7.05 -8.23 15.72
C SER A 31 7.49 -9.06 14.52
N VAL A 32 7.13 -10.35 14.48
CA VAL A 32 7.38 -11.21 13.31
C VAL A 32 6.46 -10.81 12.16
N PHE A 33 5.17 -10.61 12.42
CA PHE A 33 4.20 -10.23 11.39
C PHE A 33 4.44 -8.84 10.82
N GLY A 34 5.06 -7.93 11.57
CA GLY A 34 5.48 -6.61 11.07
C GLY A 34 6.52 -6.69 9.96
N LYS A 35 7.10 -7.87 9.69
CA LYS A 35 7.98 -8.13 8.54
C LYS A 35 7.24 -8.71 7.33
N LEU A 36 5.95 -9.00 7.47
CA LEU A 36 5.08 -9.51 6.41
C LEU A 36 4.25 -8.38 5.82
N GLY A 37 3.82 -8.53 4.57
CA GLY A 37 2.85 -7.63 3.95
C GLY A 37 1.41 -8.00 4.31
N ALA A 38 0.49 -7.08 4.00
CA ALA A 38 -0.94 -7.25 4.24
C ALA A 38 -1.49 -8.55 3.59
N ILE A 39 -1.04 -8.87 2.38
CA ILE A 39 -1.47 -10.07 1.64
C ILE A 39 -1.03 -11.35 2.37
N GLU A 40 0.24 -11.42 2.79
CA GLU A 40 0.75 -12.57 3.52
C GLU A 40 0.01 -12.75 4.84
N ILE A 41 -0.25 -11.66 5.57
CA ILE A 41 -0.99 -11.74 6.84
C ILE A 41 -2.43 -12.23 6.61
N LEU A 42 -3.13 -11.71 5.59
CA LEU A 42 -4.52 -12.08 5.31
C LEU A 42 -4.69 -13.51 4.81
N MET A 43 -3.75 -14.01 4.00
CA MET A 43 -3.89 -15.31 3.33
C MET A 43 -3.08 -16.44 3.98
N SER A 44 -2.21 -16.12 4.95
CA SER A 44 -1.39 -17.14 5.62
C SER A 44 -1.41 -16.98 7.13
N ALA A 45 -0.61 -16.08 7.70
CA ALA A 45 -0.39 -16.00 9.15
C ALA A 45 -1.71 -15.86 9.95
N GLY A 46 -2.65 -15.04 9.47
CA GLY A 46 -3.95 -14.86 10.12
C GLY A 46 -4.86 -16.09 10.08
N LEU A 47 -4.54 -17.12 9.28
CA LEU A 47 -5.36 -18.33 9.12
C LEU A 47 -4.80 -19.55 9.87
N VAL A 48 -3.62 -19.43 10.50
CA VAL A 48 -2.93 -20.56 11.14
C VAL A 48 -3.64 -21.03 12.41
N CYS A 49 -3.83 -20.13 13.38
CA CYS A 49 -4.50 -20.42 14.63
C CYS A 49 -5.09 -19.16 15.27
N ARG A 50 -5.88 -19.32 16.34
CA ARG A 50 -6.51 -18.18 17.04
C ARG A 50 -5.49 -17.19 17.62
N SER A 51 -4.38 -17.68 18.17
CA SER A 51 -3.32 -16.82 18.73
C SER A 51 -2.73 -15.92 17.64
N TRP A 52 -2.40 -16.50 16.48
CA TRP A 52 -1.87 -15.76 15.33
C TRP A 52 -2.91 -14.82 14.72
N LEU A 53 -4.18 -15.21 14.67
CA LEU A 53 -5.25 -14.31 14.22
C LEU A 53 -5.36 -13.06 15.11
N VAL A 54 -5.27 -13.22 16.44
CA VAL A 54 -5.30 -12.09 17.38
C VAL A 54 -4.07 -11.19 17.19
N ALA A 55 -2.87 -11.77 17.07
CA ALA A 55 -1.66 -10.99 16.79
C ALA A 55 -1.73 -10.28 15.42
N ALA A 56 -2.33 -10.90 14.40
CA ALA A 56 -2.54 -10.31 13.08
C ALA A 56 -3.56 -9.16 13.07
N MET A 57 -4.35 -8.97 14.12
CA MET A 57 -5.31 -7.86 14.23
C MET A 57 -4.70 -6.59 14.85
N VAL A 58 -3.44 -6.63 15.28
CA VAL A 58 -2.76 -5.49 15.90
C VAL A 58 -2.68 -4.31 14.90
N PRO A 59 -3.27 -3.14 15.21
CA PRO A 59 -3.39 -2.03 14.27
C PRO A 59 -2.07 -1.52 13.68
N GLU A 60 -0.99 -1.59 14.45
CA GLU A 60 0.35 -1.16 14.06
C GLU A 60 0.89 -1.93 12.85
N LEU A 61 0.40 -3.16 12.61
CA LEU A 61 0.75 -3.97 11.44
C LEU A 61 0.12 -3.45 10.14
N TRP A 62 -0.93 -2.65 10.25
CA TRP A 62 -1.75 -2.19 9.13
C TRP A 62 -1.56 -0.71 8.84
N ARG A 63 -0.47 -0.09 9.34
CA ARG A 63 -0.08 1.28 8.98
C ARG A 63 0.29 1.38 7.49
N SER A 64 0.75 0.29 6.89
CA SER A 64 1.04 0.20 5.46
C SER A 64 0.36 -1.01 4.85
N VAL A 65 -0.50 -0.78 3.87
CA VAL A 65 -1.26 -1.81 3.14
C VAL A 65 -0.87 -1.74 1.67
N VAL A 66 -0.10 -2.73 1.23
CA VAL A 66 0.32 -2.87 -0.18
C VAL A 66 -0.34 -4.11 -0.77
N MET A 67 -1.26 -3.88 -1.70
CA MET A 67 -2.07 -4.88 -2.40
C MET A 67 -1.65 -4.96 -3.88
N ALA A 68 -0.35 -5.13 -4.13
CA ALA A 68 0.25 -5.11 -5.47
C ALA A 68 1.25 -6.27 -5.67
N HIS A 69 0.84 -7.48 -5.27
CA HIS A 69 1.70 -8.67 -5.31
C HIS A 69 1.25 -9.67 -6.40
N LYS A 70 2.20 -10.40 -6.99
CA LYS A 70 1.89 -11.39 -8.05
C LYS A 70 0.91 -12.48 -7.63
N VAL A 71 0.92 -12.84 -6.34
CA VAL A 71 0.05 -13.89 -5.80
C VAL A 71 -1.42 -13.52 -5.92
N VAL A 72 -1.76 -12.22 -5.92
CA VAL A 72 -3.15 -11.77 -6.02
C VAL A 72 -3.60 -11.42 -7.43
N GLU A 73 -2.73 -11.53 -8.45
CA GLU A 73 -3.07 -11.17 -9.84
C GLU A 73 -4.16 -12.06 -10.45
N ASN A 74 -4.36 -13.27 -9.92
CA ASN A 74 -5.41 -14.19 -10.38
C ASN A 74 -6.65 -14.17 -9.48
N MET A 75 -6.68 -13.32 -8.45
CA MET A 75 -7.85 -13.18 -7.59
C MET A 75 -8.87 -12.26 -8.24
N ASP A 76 -10.14 -12.54 -7.97
CA ASP A 76 -11.25 -11.67 -8.34
C ASP A 76 -11.14 -10.30 -7.62
N TYR A 77 -11.62 -9.24 -8.29
CA TYR A 77 -11.54 -7.87 -7.80
C TYR A 77 -12.44 -7.63 -6.58
N ASP A 78 -13.57 -8.33 -6.45
CA ASP A 78 -14.42 -8.22 -5.25
C ASP A 78 -13.71 -8.83 -4.04
N ALA A 79 -13.02 -9.96 -4.22
CA ALA A 79 -12.19 -10.56 -3.17
C ALA A 79 -11.06 -9.61 -2.74
N LEU A 80 -10.36 -8.98 -3.69
CA LEU A 80 -9.30 -8.01 -3.40
C LEU A 80 -9.84 -6.77 -2.68
N THR A 81 -11.00 -6.29 -3.11
CA THR A 81 -11.71 -5.18 -2.47
C THR A 81 -12.08 -5.53 -1.04
N ALA A 82 -12.61 -6.74 -0.79
CA ALA A 82 -12.93 -7.21 0.56
C ALA A 82 -11.68 -7.31 1.44
N MET A 83 -10.58 -7.85 0.90
CA MET A 83 -9.30 -7.92 1.61
C MET A 83 -8.76 -6.53 1.99
N ALA A 84 -8.82 -5.57 1.05
CA ALA A 84 -8.42 -4.19 1.31
C ALA A 84 -9.27 -3.55 2.41
N LYS A 85 -10.60 -3.75 2.38
CA LYS A 85 -11.51 -3.26 3.44
C LYS A 85 -11.17 -3.86 4.81
N VAL A 86 -10.89 -5.16 4.87
CA VAL A 86 -10.46 -5.82 6.12
C VAL A 86 -9.13 -5.24 6.64
N ALA A 87 -8.16 -5.01 5.75
CA ALA A 87 -6.88 -4.41 6.12
C ALA A 87 -7.05 -2.99 6.67
N VAL A 88 -7.89 -2.18 6.02
CA VAL A 88 -8.25 -0.81 6.46
C VAL A 88 -8.94 -0.85 7.81
N ASP A 89 -9.93 -1.72 8.02
CA ASP A 89 -10.63 -1.85 9.30
C ASP A 89 -9.68 -2.26 10.43
N ARG A 90 -8.74 -3.16 10.17
CA ARG A 90 -7.73 -3.58 11.15
C ARG A 90 -6.75 -2.47 11.53
N SER A 91 -6.52 -1.49 10.65
CA SER A 91 -5.67 -0.34 10.96
C SER A 91 -6.24 0.54 12.09
N GLY A 92 -7.54 0.43 12.40
CA GLY A 92 -8.16 1.25 13.45
C GLY A 92 -7.99 2.75 13.23
N GLY A 93 -7.92 3.20 11.98
CA GLY A 93 -7.72 4.60 11.60
C GLY A 93 -6.27 5.09 11.62
N GLN A 94 -5.31 4.17 11.80
CA GLN A 94 -3.87 4.46 11.77
C GLN A 94 -3.21 4.12 10.42
N LEU A 95 -3.99 3.82 9.39
CA LEU A 95 -3.46 3.58 8.04
C LEU A 95 -2.77 4.85 7.52
N GLU A 96 -1.50 4.73 7.17
CA GLU A 96 -0.66 5.80 6.65
C GLU A 96 -0.39 5.63 5.15
N VAL A 97 -0.27 4.40 4.67
CA VAL A 97 0.09 4.09 3.29
C VAL A 97 -0.85 3.06 2.71
N PHE A 98 -1.49 3.38 1.58
CA PHE A 98 -2.26 2.42 0.80
C PHE A 98 -1.73 2.34 -0.63
N VAL A 99 -1.42 1.12 -1.10
CA VAL A 99 -1.08 0.88 -2.51
C VAL A 99 -1.94 -0.24 -3.05
N GLY A 100 -2.67 0.00 -4.14
CA GLY A 100 -3.52 -0.99 -4.80
C GLY A 100 -3.23 -1.10 -6.30
N LYS A 101 -3.43 -2.30 -6.85
CA LYS A 101 -3.20 -2.60 -8.27
C LYS A 101 -4.47 -3.15 -8.92
N LEU A 102 -4.91 -2.58 -10.04
CA LEU A 102 -6.04 -3.01 -10.90
C LEU A 102 -7.45 -2.90 -10.29
N PHE A 103 -7.65 -3.24 -9.01
CA PHE A 103 -8.99 -3.40 -8.42
C PHE A 103 -9.53 -2.14 -7.71
N VAL A 104 -8.76 -1.06 -7.63
CA VAL A 104 -9.16 0.12 -6.86
C VAL A 104 -10.19 0.93 -7.64
N THR A 105 -11.30 1.24 -6.98
CA THR A 105 -12.41 2.05 -7.50
C THR A 105 -12.62 3.30 -6.64
N ASP A 106 -13.39 4.27 -7.14
CA ASP A 106 -13.83 5.43 -6.35
C ASP A 106 -14.52 5.05 -5.04
N GLU A 107 -15.37 4.02 -5.06
CA GLU A 107 -16.06 3.55 -3.85
C GLU A 107 -15.08 3.01 -2.80
N LEU A 108 -14.07 2.26 -3.22
CA LEU A 108 -13.05 1.76 -2.32
C LEU A 108 -12.19 2.91 -1.78
N LEU A 109 -11.80 3.84 -2.66
CA LEU A 109 -10.97 4.98 -2.30
C LEU A 109 -11.71 5.88 -1.27
N LYS A 110 -13.00 6.15 -1.50
CA LYS A 110 -13.91 6.80 -0.55
C LYS A 110 -13.94 6.10 0.80
N TYR A 111 -14.14 4.78 0.80
CA TYR A 111 -14.17 3.97 2.02
C TYR A 111 -12.85 4.06 2.81
N ILE A 112 -11.71 4.02 2.11
CA ILE A 112 -10.39 4.20 2.72
C ILE A 112 -10.29 5.58 3.37
N GLY A 113 -10.66 6.64 2.63
CA GLY A 113 -10.65 8.01 3.14
C GLY A 113 -11.52 8.20 4.38
N ASP A 114 -12.71 7.60 4.41
CA ASP A 114 -13.63 7.69 5.57
C ASP A 114 -13.07 7.05 6.84
N ARG A 115 -12.20 6.05 6.71
CA ARG A 115 -11.66 5.29 7.84
C ARG A 115 -10.22 5.63 8.20
N SER A 116 -9.52 6.39 7.35
CA SER A 116 -8.06 6.58 7.44
C SER A 116 -7.66 8.05 7.37
N PRO A 117 -8.05 8.89 8.35
CA PRO A 117 -7.70 10.30 8.35
C PRO A 117 -6.18 10.54 8.51
N ALA A 118 -5.44 9.54 9.00
CA ALA A 118 -3.99 9.57 9.16
C ALA A 118 -3.21 9.22 7.87
N MET A 119 -3.90 8.99 6.75
CA MET A 119 -3.27 8.58 5.50
C MET A 119 -2.34 9.68 4.95
N LYS A 120 -1.13 9.26 4.58
CA LYS A 120 -0.03 10.11 4.09
C LYS A 120 0.36 9.80 2.66
N ALA A 121 0.20 8.55 2.24
CA ALA A 121 0.57 8.10 0.90
C ALA A 121 -0.51 7.23 0.26
N VAL A 122 -0.79 7.50 -1.02
CA VAL A 122 -1.65 6.65 -1.84
C VAL A 122 -0.95 6.29 -3.16
N GLY A 123 -0.96 5.00 -3.49
CA GLY A 123 -0.37 4.47 -4.72
C GLY A 123 -1.40 3.67 -5.52
N LEU A 124 -1.62 4.04 -6.77
CA LEU A 124 -2.49 3.31 -7.68
C LEU A 124 -1.69 2.80 -8.87
N ILE A 125 -1.90 1.52 -9.20
CA ILE A 125 -1.17 0.83 -10.27
C ILE A 125 -2.18 0.23 -11.23
N SER A 126 -2.23 0.73 -12.46
CA SER A 126 -3.14 0.26 -13.51
C SER A 126 -4.62 0.28 -13.05
N CYS A 127 -5.02 1.28 -12.27
CA CYS A 127 -6.40 1.43 -11.80
C CYS A 127 -7.17 2.36 -12.74
N GLU A 128 -8.17 1.83 -13.43
CA GLU A 128 -8.95 2.55 -14.45
C GLU A 128 -10.28 3.13 -13.91
N ASP A 129 -10.75 2.66 -12.76
CA ASP A 129 -12.06 3.00 -12.18
C ASP A 129 -12.00 4.08 -11.05
N VAL A 130 -10.99 4.95 -11.07
CA VAL A 130 -10.76 6.02 -10.07
C VAL A 130 -10.84 7.43 -10.69
N SER A 131 -11.98 8.09 -10.59
CA SER A 131 -12.17 9.42 -11.16
C SER A 131 -11.49 10.55 -10.37
N ASN A 132 -11.47 11.75 -10.97
CA ASN A 132 -11.07 12.99 -10.30
C ASN A 132 -11.91 13.30 -9.05
N GLU A 133 -13.20 12.93 -9.06
CA GLU A 133 -14.08 13.11 -7.91
C GLU A 133 -13.62 12.22 -6.75
N GLY A 134 -13.27 10.96 -7.03
CA GLY A 134 -12.72 10.03 -6.04
C GLY A 134 -11.42 10.56 -5.40
N PHE A 135 -10.52 11.14 -6.19
CA PHE A 135 -9.33 11.81 -5.65
C PHE A 135 -9.69 13.00 -4.77
N THR A 136 -10.54 13.90 -5.27
CA THR A 136 -10.95 15.10 -4.52
C THR A 136 -11.58 14.72 -3.18
N GLU A 137 -12.41 13.68 -3.16
CA GLU A 137 -13.05 13.19 -1.95
C GLU A 137 -12.03 12.63 -0.95
N VAL A 138 -11.03 11.85 -1.39
CA VAL A 138 -10.00 11.34 -0.48
C VAL A 138 -9.08 12.42 0.04
N VAL A 139 -8.71 13.38 -0.80
CA VAL A 139 -7.88 14.53 -0.39
C VAL A 139 -8.60 15.34 0.69
N ALA A 140 -9.91 15.54 0.55
CA ALA A 140 -10.73 16.22 1.56
C ALA A 140 -10.79 15.46 2.90
N LYS A 141 -10.71 14.12 2.88
CA LYS A 141 -10.80 13.27 4.08
C LYS A 141 -9.44 12.97 4.72
N CYS A 142 -8.35 13.07 3.96
CA CYS A 142 -6.99 12.74 4.37
C CYS A 142 -6.10 13.98 4.31
N PRO A 143 -6.18 14.90 5.29
CA PRO A 143 -5.47 16.17 5.25
C PRO A 143 -3.94 16.04 5.40
N LEU A 144 -3.44 14.86 5.75
CA LEU A 144 -2.02 14.54 5.88
C LEU A 144 -1.43 13.90 4.61
N LEU A 145 -2.20 13.82 3.52
CA LEU A 145 -1.74 13.22 2.27
C LEU A 145 -0.65 14.09 1.62
N GLU A 146 0.56 13.55 1.55
CA GLU A 146 1.75 14.21 1.02
C GLU A 146 2.36 13.47 -0.18
N ASP A 147 2.05 12.17 -0.33
CA ASP A 147 2.64 11.32 -1.37
C ASP A 147 1.56 10.70 -2.28
N LEU A 148 1.67 10.96 -3.58
CA LEU A 148 0.82 10.35 -4.61
C LEU A 148 1.67 9.60 -5.63
N MET A 149 1.35 8.34 -5.86
CA MET A 149 1.95 7.53 -6.93
C MET A 149 0.85 7.00 -7.86
N LEU A 150 0.96 7.31 -9.15
CA LEU A 150 0.14 6.80 -10.23
C LEU A 150 1.03 6.11 -11.25
N LEU A 151 0.86 4.79 -11.39
CA LEU A 151 1.62 3.96 -12.32
C LEU A 151 0.67 3.37 -13.36
N GLN A 152 0.84 3.73 -14.63
CA GLN A 152 0.02 3.22 -15.74
C GLN A 152 -1.50 3.48 -15.55
N CYS A 153 -1.86 4.61 -14.95
CA CYS A 153 -3.25 5.05 -14.78
C CYS A 153 -3.58 6.10 -15.86
N ASP A 154 -3.88 5.65 -17.08
CA ASP A 154 -3.96 6.50 -18.27
C ASP A 154 -5.21 7.40 -18.35
N ASN A 155 -6.26 7.10 -17.57
CA ASN A 155 -7.54 7.82 -17.62
C ASN A 155 -7.73 8.84 -16.48
N GLN A 156 -6.86 8.87 -15.46
CA GLN A 156 -7.16 9.57 -14.19
C GLN A 156 -6.61 11.00 -14.07
N LEU A 157 -5.90 11.48 -15.09
CA LEU A 157 -5.32 12.84 -15.11
C LEU A 157 -5.82 13.69 -16.28
N GLY A 158 -6.67 13.14 -17.15
CA GLY A 158 -7.04 13.76 -18.43
C GLY A 158 -7.93 15.00 -18.28
N SER A 159 -7.60 16.07 -19.01
CA SER A 159 -8.28 17.38 -19.20
C SER A 159 -8.61 18.20 -17.94
N GLU A 160 -8.70 17.54 -16.80
CA GLU A 160 -8.99 18.10 -15.50
C GLU A 160 -7.98 17.52 -14.52
N ALA A 161 -6.73 17.97 -14.57
CA ALA A 161 -5.74 17.78 -13.49
C ALA A 161 -6.18 18.39 -12.12
N LEU A 162 -7.47 18.73 -11.99
CA LEU A 162 -8.21 19.28 -10.86
C LEU A 162 -8.12 18.39 -9.62
N GLY A 163 -8.22 17.06 -9.76
CA GLY A 163 -8.16 16.16 -8.61
C GLY A 163 -6.84 16.33 -7.84
N VAL A 164 -5.71 16.37 -8.57
CA VAL A 164 -4.37 16.58 -7.99
C VAL A 164 -4.15 18.03 -7.56
N ALA A 165 -4.70 19.00 -8.29
CA ALA A 165 -4.56 20.41 -7.95
C ALA A 165 -5.17 20.81 -6.59
N THR A 166 -6.10 20.01 -6.06
CA THR A 166 -6.63 20.22 -4.70
C THR A 166 -5.65 19.78 -3.59
N MET A 167 -4.56 19.08 -3.94
CA MET A 167 -3.57 18.55 -2.98
C MET A 167 -2.46 19.57 -2.66
N HIS A 168 -2.80 20.67 -2.01
CA HIS A 168 -1.82 21.71 -1.67
C HIS A 168 -0.69 21.23 -0.72
N GLY A 169 -0.91 20.13 0.01
CA GLY A 169 0.09 19.50 0.88
C GLY A 169 1.05 18.54 0.17
N LEU A 170 0.88 18.31 -1.13
CA LEU A 170 1.64 17.29 -1.86
C LEU A 170 3.14 17.62 -1.91
N ARG A 171 3.97 16.66 -1.49
CA ARG A 171 5.44 16.72 -1.46
C ARG A 171 6.09 15.77 -2.46
N SER A 172 5.45 14.63 -2.71
CA SER A 172 5.94 13.63 -3.66
C SER A 172 4.86 13.28 -4.67
N LEU A 173 5.20 13.42 -5.95
CA LEU A 173 4.34 13.04 -7.06
C LEU A 173 5.09 12.12 -8.00
N ALA A 174 4.62 10.89 -8.13
CA ALA A 174 5.11 9.95 -9.12
C ALA A 174 4.01 9.66 -10.15
N LEU A 175 4.23 10.13 -11.38
CA LEU A 175 3.40 9.85 -12.55
C LEU A 175 4.24 8.99 -13.49
N ILE A 176 4.08 7.67 -13.43
CA ILE A 176 4.93 6.74 -14.17
C ILE A 176 4.10 6.06 -15.25
N GLY A 177 4.53 6.18 -16.51
CA GLY A 177 3.85 5.57 -17.64
C GLY A 177 2.43 6.11 -17.83
N THR A 178 2.18 7.39 -17.50
CA THR A 178 0.89 8.04 -17.71
C THR A 178 0.91 8.93 -18.96
N ASN A 179 -0.27 9.20 -19.49
CA ASN A 179 -0.47 10.04 -20.67
C ASN A 179 -0.56 11.56 -20.39
N ILE A 180 0.02 12.04 -19.29
CA ILE A 180 0.00 13.45 -18.90
C ILE A 180 0.72 14.35 -19.91
N THR A 181 0.14 15.52 -20.20
CA THR A 181 0.69 16.55 -21.08
C THR A 181 1.46 17.63 -20.33
N ASN A 182 2.26 18.44 -21.04
CA ASN A 182 2.97 19.57 -20.44
C ASN A 182 2.03 20.58 -19.75
N ASP A 183 0.85 20.84 -20.32
CA ASP A 183 -0.12 21.80 -19.79
C ASP A 183 -0.77 21.29 -18.50
N GLU A 184 -1.17 20.01 -18.47
CA GLU A 184 -1.70 19.35 -17.27
C GLU A 184 -0.64 19.31 -16.16
N LEU A 185 0.61 18.98 -16.49
CA LEU A 185 1.70 18.98 -15.54
C LEU A 185 1.98 20.38 -15.00
N ALA A 186 1.96 21.41 -15.86
CA ALA A 186 2.14 22.79 -15.43
C ALA A 186 1.07 23.22 -14.42
N PHE A 187 -0.19 22.83 -14.64
CA PHE A 187 -1.29 23.10 -13.71
C PHE A 187 -1.10 22.42 -12.35
N VAL A 188 -0.63 21.17 -12.34
CA VAL A 188 -0.29 20.45 -11.10
C VAL A 188 0.83 21.16 -10.34
N LEU A 189 1.90 21.54 -11.05
CA LEU A 189 3.05 22.25 -10.46
C LEU A 189 2.65 23.61 -9.89
N ASP A 190 1.75 24.35 -10.55
CA ASP A 190 1.24 25.63 -10.07
C ASP A 190 0.36 25.47 -8.81
N SER A 191 -0.26 24.30 -8.63
CA SER A 191 -1.17 24.01 -7.52
C SER A 191 -0.50 23.38 -6.29
N CYS A 192 0.70 22.81 -6.46
CA CYS A 192 1.45 22.08 -5.44
C CYS A 192 2.78 22.79 -5.10
N PRO A 193 2.77 23.91 -4.35
CA PRO A 193 3.96 24.73 -4.10
C PRO A 193 5.00 24.07 -3.19
N HIS A 194 4.64 22.98 -2.50
CA HIS A 194 5.51 22.23 -1.59
C HIS A 194 6.12 20.97 -2.21
N LEU A 195 5.94 20.77 -3.53
CA LEU A 195 6.42 19.58 -4.21
C LEU A 195 7.96 19.52 -4.21
N GLU A 196 8.50 18.43 -3.68
CA GLU A 196 9.94 18.20 -3.54
C GLU A 196 10.44 17.08 -4.45
N VAL A 197 9.57 16.12 -4.76
CA VAL A 197 9.88 14.94 -5.57
C VAL A 197 8.89 14.86 -6.73
N LEU A 198 9.41 14.77 -7.94
CA LEU A 198 8.63 14.56 -9.15
C LEU A 198 9.24 13.45 -10.01
N ASP A 199 8.45 12.41 -10.28
CA ASP A 199 8.82 11.32 -11.16
C ASP A 199 7.86 11.25 -12.35
N LEU A 200 8.42 11.33 -13.56
CA LEU A 200 7.72 11.35 -14.85
C LEU A 200 8.20 10.22 -15.78
N ARG A 201 8.83 9.18 -15.24
CA ARG A 201 9.38 8.09 -16.05
C ARG A 201 8.27 7.44 -16.89
N GLY A 202 8.52 7.23 -18.18
CA GLY A 202 7.55 6.63 -19.09
C GLY A 202 6.40 7.55 -19.53
N CYS A 203 6.41 8.83 -19.15
CA CYS A 203 5.45 9.81 -19.66
C CYS A 203 5.88 10.32 -21.04
N PHE A 204 5.49 9.61 -22.10
CA PHE A 204 5.97 9.85 -23.46
C PHE A 204 5.45 11.15 -24.11
N LYS A 205 4.41 11.78 -23.55
CA LYS A 205 3.87 13.06 -24.05
C LYS A 205 4.55 14.29 -23.44
N ILE A 206 5.42 14.11 -22.45
CA ILE A 206 6.14 15.21 -21.81
C ILE A 206 7.34 15.61 -22.68
N VAL A 207 7.34 16.86 -23.11
CA VAL A 207 8.46 17.51 -23.80
C VAL A 207 9.28 18.28 -22.78
N VAL A 208 10.57 17.94 -22.63
CA VAL A 208 11.48 18.62 -21.69
C VAL A 208 12.08 19.87 -22.33
N ASP A 209 11.30 20.95 -22.33
CA ASP A 209 11.70 22.29 -22.76
C ASP A 209 12.24 23.16 -21.60
N ASP A 210 12.66 24.37 -21.91
CA ASP A 210 13.18 25.30 -20.91
C ASP A 210 12.08 25.79 -19.94
N ALA A 211 10.82 25.82 -20.38
CA ALA A 211 9.68 26.20 -19.55
C ALA A 211 9.44 25.16 -18.44
N LEU A 212 9.44 23.87 -18.77
CA LEU A 212 9.32 22.79 -17.79
C LEU A 212 10.52 22.76 -16.84
N ARG A 213 11.75 22.94 -17.37
CA ARG A 213 12.96 23.01 -16.51
C ARG A 213 12.89 24.17 -15.52
N ALA A 214 12.42 25.34 -15.96
CA ALA A 214 12.25 26.49 -15.09
C ALA A 214 11.20 26.23 -13.99
N ARG A 215 10.07 25.59 -14.34
CA ARG A 215 9.01 25.21 -13.38
C ARG A 215 9.50 24.16 -12.36
N CYS A 216 10.33 23.22 -12.80
CA CYS A 216 10.88 22.18 -11.94
C CYS A 216 12.15 22.61 -11.18
N ALA A 217 12.60 23.86 -11.29
CA ALA A 217 13.88 24.31 -10.72
C ALA A 217 13.93 24.23 -9.18
N ALA A 218 12.77 24.29 -8.51
CA ALA A 218 12.65 24.17 -7.05
C ALA A 218 12.55 22.71 -6.56
N ILE A 219 12.36 21.74 -7.47
CA ILE A 219 12.17 20.33 -7.13
C ILE A 219 13.52 19.72 -6.76
N LYS A 220 13.61 19.07 -5.59
CA LYS A 220 14.86 18.49 -5.08
C LYS A 220 15.24 17.20 -5.82
N SER A 221 14.25 16.38 -6.16
CA SER A 221 14.43 15.11 -6.86
C SER A 221 13.53 15.05 -8.09
N LEU A 222 14.12 15.11 -9.28
CA LEU A 222 13.41 15.10 -10.55
C LEU A 222 13.84 13.91 -11.41
N MET A 223 12.88 13.06 -11.76
CA MET A 223 13.08 11.93 -12.69
C MET A 223 12.28 12.22 -13.96
N LEU A 224 12.98 12.60 -15.03
CA LEU A 224 12.35 12.93 -16.31
C LEU A 224 12.06 11.67 -17.15
N PRO A 225 11.17 11.77 -18.16
CA PRO A 225 10.97 10.69 -19.14
C PRO A 225 12.30 10.34 -19.82
N ARG A 226 12.50 9.06 -20.11
CA ARG A 226 13.63 8.56 -20.92
C ARG A 226 13.21 8.39 -22.38
#